data_AF-A0A960QSK6-F1
#
_entry.id   AF-A0A960QSK6-F1
#
_cell.length_a   1.000
_cell.length_b   1.000
_cell.length_c   1.000
_cell.angle_alpha   90.00
_cell.angle_beta   90.00
_cell.angle_gamma   90.00
#
_symmetry.space_group_name_H-M   'P 1'
#
loop_
_entity.id
_entity.type
_entity.pdbx_description
1 polymer ?
#
loop_
_entity_poly.entity_id
_entity_poly.type
_entity_poly.pdbx_seq_one_letter_code
_entity_poly.pdbx_strand_id
1 'polypeptide(L)'
;MVLLKNFPKSFSIVHWGIALCVIGSMISSLFVHPKNPVELPIQIHVWIGYGVTLFLLCQWLLLSLKKYHFVRAHVFPYHFEGRQCILADLRMLLRGQLPPTGARKGLSGLVEGMGILLISFMAVTGLIFHFAFVYSMDQIPLMLIIRDIHNFFSYFVWVFVIGHGGMAILHRIMNLSK
;
A
#
# COMPACT_ATOMS: atom_id res chain seq x y z
N MET A 1 -8.46 -9.29 5.76
CA MET A 1 -8.85 -8.29 6.74
C MET A 1 -8.28 -8.47 8.17
N VAL A 2 -7.19 -7.83 8.62
CA VAL A 2 -6.96 -7.71 10.08
C VAL A 2 -7.95 -6.67 10.60
N LEU A 3 -9.02 -7.09 11.25
CA LEU A 3 -9.33 -6.49 12.56
C LEU A 3 -9.46 -4.97 12.68
N LEU A 4 -9.87 -4.17 11.68
CA LEU A 4 -9.94 -2.70 11.77
C LEU A 4 -10.91 -2.17 12.85
N LYS A 5 -11.59 -3.07 13.59
CA LYS A 5 -12.52 -2.77 14.68
C LYS A 5 -11.88 -1.94 15.81
N ASN A 6 -10.55 -1.96 15.93
CA ASN A 6 -9.80 -1.23 16.96
C ASN A 6 -9.12 0.05 16.44
N PHE A 7 -9.27 0.39 15.15
CA PHE A 7 -8.73 1.63 14.58
C PHE A 7 -9.82 2.69 14.47
N PRO A 8 -9.47 3.99 14.52
CA PRO A 8 -10.47 5.05 14.36
C PRO A 8 -11.11 4.94 12.97
N LYS A 9 -12.44 5.07 12.90
CA LYS A 9 -13.20 4.85 11.65
C LYS A 9 -12.64 5.60 10.44
N SER A 10 -12.17 6.83 10.64
CA SER A 10 -11.58 7.64 9.57
C SER A 10 -10.29 7.05 8.99
N PHE A 11 -9.42 6.46 9.83
CA PHE A 11 -8.22 5.77 9.33
C PHE A 11 -8.60 4.54 8.50
N SER A 12 -9.56 3.76 9.00
CA SER A 12 -10.07 2.58 8.30
C SER A 12 -10.70 2.93 6.94
N ILE A 13 -11.52 4.00 6.88
CA ILE A 13 -12.15 4.45 5.64
C ILE A 13 -11.10 4.89 4.62
N VAL A 14 -10.11 5.69 5.05
CA VAL A 14 -9.04 6.16 4.15
C VAL A 14 -8.21 4.99 3.65
N HIS A 15 -7.82 4.06 4.52
CA HIS A 15 -7.11 2.85 4.12
C HIS A 15 -7.91 2.01 3.10
N TRP A 16 -9.23 1.86 3.29
CA TRP A 16 -10.09 1.20 2.29
C TRP A 16 -10.12 1.93 0.95
N GLY A 17 -10.16 3.27 0.98
CA GLY A 17 -10.02 4.09 -0.23
C GLY A 17 -8.72 3.81 -0.97
N ILE A 18 -7.58 3.75 -0.24
CA ILE A 18 -6.29 3.37 -0.82
C ILE A 18 -6.38 1.98 -1.44
N ALA A 19 -6.85 0.98 -0.70
CA ALA A 19 -6.89 -0.41 -1.17
C ALA A 19 -7.72 -0.55 -2.46
N LEU A 20 -8.90 0.05 -2.52
CA LEU A 20 -9.78 0.01 -3.69
C LEU A 20 -9.14 0.73 -4.88
N CYS A 21 -8.58 1.92 -4.68
CA CYS A 21 -7.92 2.66 -5.76
C CYS A 21 -6.66 1.94 -6.26
N VAL A 22 -5.85 1.34 -5.37
CA VAL A 22 -4.66 0.58 -5.77
C VAL A 22 -5.05 -0.67 -6.58
N ILE A 23 -6.06 -1.42 -6.15
CA ILE A 23 -6.56 -2.56 -6.92
C ILE A 23 -7.08 -2.08 -8.29
N GLY A 24 -7.81 -0.98 -8.34
CA GLY A 24 -8.28 -0.38 -9.59
C GLY A 24 -7.14 0.08 -10.51
N SER A 25 -6.07 0.66 -9.95
CA SER A 25 -4.91 1.11 -10.74
C SER A 25 -4.12 -0.07 -11.30
N MET A 26 -4.03 -1.18 -10.55
CA MET A 26 -3.42 -2.42 -10.99
C MET A 26 -4.21 -3.13 -12.08
N ILE A 27 -5.55 -3.15 -11.98
CA ILE A 27 -6.40 -3.75 -13.03
C ILE A 27 -6.32 -2.90 -14.29
N SER A 28 -6.46 -1.58 -14.18
CA SER A 28 -6.38 -0.68 -15.34
C SER A 28 -5.01 -0.72 -16.02
N SER A 29 -3.91 -0.90 -15.27
CA SER A 29 -2.57 -0.98 -15.86
C SER A 29 -2.37 -2.19 -16.78
N LEU A 30 -3.13 -3.28 -16.60
CA LEU A 30 -3.08 -4.46 -17.48
C LEU A 30 -3.52 -4.13 -18.92
N PHE A 31 -4.28 -3.06 -19.11
CA PHE A 31 -4.83 -2.64 -20.40
C PHE A 31 -4.09 -1.44 -21.00
N VAL A 32 -3.02 -0.96 -20.35
CA VAL A 32 -2.23 0.17 -20.85
C VAL A 32 -1.30 -0.30 -21.97
N HIS A 33 -1.47 0.27 -23.16
CA HIS A 33 -0.57 0.03 -24.29
C HIS A 33 0.50 1.13 -24.38
N PRO A 34 1.80 0.78 -24.47
CA PRO A 34 2.89 1.75 -24.42
C PRO A 34 2.99 2.69 -25.63
N LYS A 35 2.25 2.43 -26.71
CA LYS A 35 2.36 3.21 -27.95
C LYS A 35 1.43 4.43 -28.01
N ASN A 36 0.36 4.45 -27.21
CA ASN A 36 -0.70 5.47 -27.32
C ASN A 36 -1.15 5.99 -25.94
N PRO A 37 -0.37 6.91 -25.32
CA PRO A 37 -0.64 7.48 -23.99
C PRO A 37 -1.87 8.41 -23.91
N VAL A 38 -2.69 8.48 -24.97
CA VAL A 38 -3.96 9.21 -24.99
C VAL A 38 -5.16 8.25 -24.96
N GLU A 39 -4.95 6.94 -25.02
CA GLU A 39 -6.03 5.96 -25.01
C GLU A 39 -6.78 5.90 -23.68
N LEU A 40 -8.04 5.50 -23.70
CA LEU A 40 -8.88 5.44 -22.50
C LEU A 40 -8.25 4.68 -21.30
N PRO A 41 -7.54 3.53 -21.48
CA PRO A 41 -6.95 2.79 -20.35
C PRO A 41 -5.89 3.57 -19.56
N ILE A 42 -5.00 4.33 -20.23
CA ILE A 42 -4.00 5.14 -19.54
C ILE A 42 -4.67 6.30 -18.78
N GLN A 43 -5.73 6.89 -19.33
CA GLN A 43 -6.47 7.95 -18.67
C GLN A 43 -7.14 7.42 -17.40
N ILE A 44 -7.78 6.25 -17.48
CA ILE A 44 -8.37 5.57 -16.32
C ILE A 44 -7.29 5.30 -15.26
N HIS A 45 -6.15 4.75 -15.66
CA HIS A 45 -5.04 4.45 -14.76
C HIS A 45 -4.55 5.72 -14.03
N VAL A 46 -4.36 6.82 -14.75
CA VAL A 46 -3.95 8.11 -14.20
C VAL A 46 -4.99 8.68 -13.23
N TRP A 47 -6.27 8.70 -13.62
CA TRP A 47 -7.34 9.23 -12.75
C TRP A 47 -7.50 8.42 -11.46
N ILE A 48 -7.41 7.09 -11.54
CA ILE A 48 -7.39 6.23 -10.36
C ILE A 48 -6.12 6.51 -9.54
N GLY A 49 -4.97 6.71 -10.19
CA GLY A 49 -3.70 7.10 -9.56
C GLY A 49 -3.78 8.42 -8.78
N TYR A 50 -4.52 9.42 -9.27
CA TYR A 50 -4.85 10.63 -8.51
C TYR A 50 -5.69 10.31 -7.27
N GLY A 51 -6.66 9.39 -7.39
CA GLY A 51 -7.41 8.87 -6.26
C GLY A 51 -6.51 8.22 -5.20
N VAL A 52 -5.58 7.34 -5.62
CA VAL A 52 -4.57 6.74 -4.73
C VAL A 52 -3.78 7.82 -4.00
N THR A 53 -3.27 8.82 -4.74
CA THR A 53 -2.49 9.93 -4.19
C THR A 53 -3.30 10.71 -3.15
N LEU A 54 -4.55 11.06 -3.45
CA LEU A 54 -5.41 11.80 -2.54
C LEU A 54 -5.64 11.03 -1.22
N PHE A 55 -6.04 9.76 -1.31
CA PHE A 55 -6.25 8.95 -0.11
C PHE A 55 -4.95 8.72 0.66
N LEU A 56 -3.81 8.59 -0.02
CA LEU A 56 -2.51 8.46 0.62
C LEU A 56 -2.08 9.73 1.35
N LEU A 57 -2.33 10.91 0.79
CA LEU A 57 -2.10 12.19 1.46
C LEU A 57 -2.99 12.31 2.71
N CYS A 58 -4.27 11.93 2.60
CA CYS A 58 -5.16 11.84 3.75
C CYS A 58 -4.60 10.89 4.81
N GLN A 59 -4.08 9.73 4.42
CA GLN A 59 -3.51 8.74 5.34
C GLN A 59 -2.29 9.30 6.08
N TRP A 60 -1.37 9.96 5.37
CA TRP A 60 -0.22 10.64 5.98
C TRP A 60 -0.65 11.78 6.90
N LEU A 61 -1.67 12.55 6.52
CA LEU A 61 -2.25 13.59 7.38
C LEU A 61 -2.84 12.99 8.66
N LEU A 62 -3.59 11.90 8.56
CA LEU A 62 -4.11 11.23 9.76
C LEU A 62 -2.94 10.74 10.65
N LEU A 63 -1.91 10.13 10.08
CA LEU A 63 -0.73 9.65 10.83
C LEU A 63 0.08 10.78 11.48
N SER A 64 0.03 12.01 10.98
CA SER A 64 0.72 13.16 11.56
C SER A 64 -0.02 13.76 12.77
N LEU A 65 -1.34 13.59 12.84
CA LEU A 65 -2.16 14.09 13.94
C LEU A 65 -1.92 13.31 15.24
N LYS A 66 -1.75 14.04 16.36
CA LYS A 66 -1.48 13.47 17.70
C LYS A 66 -2.45 12.36 18.12
N LYS A 67 -3.73 12.48 17.77
CA LYS A 67 -4.76 11.48 18.11
C LYS A 67 -4.53 10.09 17.49
N TYR A 68 -3.70 10.00 16.45
CA TYR A 68 -3.32 8.73 15.82
C TYR A 68 -1.94 8.22 16.26
N HIS A 69 -1.39 8.73 17.37
CA HIS A 69 -0.09 8.28 17.89
C HIS A 69 0.00 6.75 18.03
N PHE A 70 -1.05 6.11 18.56
CA PHE A 70 -1.09 4.66 18.72
C PHE A 70 -1.09 3.92 17.38
N VAL A 71 -1.79 4.46 16.37
CA VAL A 71 -1.82 3.91 15.01
C VAL A 71 -0.44 4.03 14.37
N ARG A 72 0.20 5.19 14.50
CA ARG A 72 1.56 5.40 14.01
C ARG A 72 2.56 4.46 14.67
N ALA A 73 2.46 4.25 15.98
CA ALA A 73 3.30 3.30 16.71
C ALA A 73 3.06 1.83 16.30
N HIS A 74 1.84 1.50 15.85
CA HIS A 74 1.51 0.20 15.29
C HIS A 74 2.11 0.01 13.89
N VAL A 75 1.87 0.97 12.99
CA VAL A 75 2.30 0.94 11.57
C VAL A 75 3.82 1.08 11.42
N PHE A 76 4.48 1.76 12.36
CA PHE A 76 5.92 1.93 12.39
C PHE A 76 6.50 1.43 13.72
N PRO A 77 6.53 0.10 13.94
CA PRO A 77 6.94 -0.51 15.22
C PRO A 77 8.47 -0.59 15.35
N TYR A 78 9.17 0.51 15.07
CA TYR A 78 10.64 0.55 14.98
C TYR A 78 11.38 0.59 16.32
N HIS A 79 10.65 0.81 17.41
CA HIS A 79 11.21 0.80 18.77
C HIS A 79 11.54 -0.63 19.24
N PHE A 80 12.32 -0.74 20.32
CA PHE A 80 12.87 -2.02 20.81
C PHE A 80 11.80 -3.11 21.02
N GLU A 81 10.76 -2.84 21.83
CA GLU A 81 9.67 -3.80 22.06
C GLU A 81 8.94 -4.19 20.75
N GLY A 82 8.83 -3.28 19.77
CA GLY A 82 8.15 -3.53 18.49
C GLY A 82 8.94 -4.52 17.65
N ARG A 83 10.27 -4.38 17.62
CA ARG A 83 11.19 -5.34 16.98
C ARG A 83 11.10 -6.72 17.64
N GLN A 84 10.98 -6.79 18.96
CA GLN A 84 10.78 -8.06 19.65
C GLN A 84 9.47 -8.74 19.24
N CYS A 85 8.37 -7.98 19.16
CA CYS A 85 7.10 -8.50 18.66
C CYS A 85 7.19 -8.98 17.21
N ILE A 86 7.87 -8.24 16.33
CA ILE A 86 8.10 -8.65 14.93
C ILE A 86 8.85 -9.99 14.86
N LEU A 87 9.94 -10.13 15.63
CA LEU A 87 10.74 -11.36 15.65
C LEU A 87 9.94 -12.54 16.23
N ALA A 88 9.13 -12.31 17.25
CA ALA A 88 8.25 -13.34 17.81
C ALA A 88 7.22 -13.81 16.76
N ASP A 89 6.57 -12.88 16.08
CA ASP A 89 5.59 -13.17 15.03
C ASP A 89 6.21 -13.95 13.87
N LEU A 90 7.42 -13.57 13.45
CA LEU A 90 8.14 -14.25 12.39
C LEU A 90 8.46 -15.70 12.79
N ARG A 91 8.90 -15.94 14.03
CA ARG A 91 9.16 -17.30 14.54
C ARG A 91 7.89 -18.14 14.59
N MET A 92 6.75 -17.55 14.92
CA MET A 92 5.46 -18.25 14.88
C MET A 92 5.11 -18.67 13.45
N LEU A 93 5.24 -17.76 12.48
CA LEU A 93 4.96 -18.05 11.07
C LEU A 93 5.87 -19.15 10.52
N LEU A 94 7.16 -19.13 10.86
CA LEU A 94 8.10 -20.19 10.50
C LEU A 94 7.73 -21.57 11.09
N ARG A 95 6.92 -21.59 12.15
CA ARG A 95 6.36 -22.81 12.76
C ARG A 95 4.94 -23.14 12.24
N GLY A 96 4.47 -22.45 11.20
CA GLY A 96 3.12 -22.61 10.66
C GLY A 96 2.01 -22.08 11.57
N GLN A 97 2.36 -21.27 12.58
CA GLN A 97 1.40 -20.68 13.52
C GLN A 97 1.09 -19.24 13.12
N LEU A 98 -0.19 -18.93 12.98
CA LEU A 98 -0.63 -17.57 12.72
C LEU A 98 -0.50 -16.69 13.98
N PRO A 99 0.21 -15.55 13.91
CA PRO A 99 0.33 -14.63 15.03
C PRO A 99 -1.04 -14.07 15.47
N PRO A 100 -1.20 -13.63 16.73
CA PRO A 100 -2.44 -13.04 17.20
C PRO A 100 -2.87 -11.82 16.37
N THR A 101 -4.16 -11.74 16.02
CA THR A 101 -4.76 -10.61 15.29
C THR A 101 -5.09 -9.44 16.21
N GLY A 102 -5.15 -8.22 15.65
CA GLY A 102 -5.65 -7.03 16.35
C GLY A 102 -4.68 -5.86 16.31
N ALA A 103 -5.08 -4.73 16.91
CA ALA A 103 -4.27 -3.52 17.02
C ALA A 103 -3.15 -3.69 18.07
N ARG A 104 -2.15 -4.51 17.74
CA ARG A 104 -0.96 -4.73 18.56
C ARG A 104 0.31 -4.49 17.75
N LYS A 105 1.41 -4.20 18.42
CA LYS A 105 2.73 -4.13 17.78
C LYS A 105 3.10 -5.51 17.23
N GLY A 106 3.83 -5.55 16.11
CA GLY A 106 4.26 -6.81 15.51
C GLY A 106 4.42 -6.74 13.99
N LEU A 107 4.50 -7.91 13.38
CA LEU A 107 4.76 -8.07 11.95
C LEU A 107 3.63 -7.49 11.09
N SER A 108 2.37 -7.59 11.53
CA SER A 108 1.23 -7.02 10.79
C SER A 108 1.33 -5.51 10.61
N GLY A 109 1.71 -4.80 11.68
CA GLY A 109 1.92 -3.36 11.64
C GLY A 109 3.11 -2.96 10.76
N LEU A 110 4.21 -3.73 10.81
CA LEU A 110 5.36 -3.51 9.92
C LEU A 110 4.97 -3.68 8.45
N VAL A 111 4.25 -4.74 8.11
CA VAL A 111 3.78 -4.99 6.73
C VAL A 111 2.86 -3.85 6.27
N GLU A 112 1.93 -3.40 7.11
CA GLU A 112 1.08 -2.24 6.84
C GLU A 112 1.91 -0.98 6.53
N GLY A 113 2.92 -0.68 7.35
CA GLY A 113 3.83 0.45 7.13
C GLY A 113 4.65 0.34 5.85
N MET A 114 5.14 -0.86 5.53
CA MET A 114 5.81 -1.13 4.25
C MET A 114 4.89 -0.88 3.06
N GLY A 115 3.60 -1.24 3.18
CA GLY A 115 2.58 -0.95 2.17
C GLY A 115 2.43 0.54 1.93
N ILE A 116 2.29 1.34 2.99
CA ILE A 116 2.16 2.80 2.88
C ILE A 116 3.38 3.41 2.18
N LEU A 117 4.59 2.96 2.53
CA LEU A 117 5.84 3.42 1.91
C LEU A 117 5.94 3.02 0.43
N LEU A 118 5.64 1.76 0.11
CA LEU A 118 5.64 1.26 -1.27
C LEU A 118 4.64 2.04 -2.13
N ILE A 119 3.41 2.26 -1.66
CA ILE A 119 2.40 3.02 -2.39
C ILE A 119 2.78 4.51 -2.49
N SER A 120 3.49 5.06 -1.51
CA SER A 120 4.02 6.43 -1.58
C SER A 120 5.09 6.57 -2.66
N PHE A 121 6.00 5.59 -2.76
CA PHE A 121 6.98 5.54 -3.83
C PHE A 121 6.32 5.44 -5.22
N MET A 122 5.30 4.59 -5.34
CA MET A 122 4.54 4.44 -6.59
C MET A 122 3.77 5.70 -6.98
N ALA A 123 3.15 6.38 -6.02
CA ALA A 123 2.45 7.65 -6.26
C ALA A 123 3.41 8.74 -6.75
N VAL A 124 4.58 8.88 -6.11
CA VAL A 124 5.59 9.87 -6.51
C VAL A 124 6.12 9.60 -7.91
N THR A 125 6.56 8.37 -8.18
CA THR A 125 7.08 8.01 -9.51
C THR A 125 6.04 8.13 -10.61
N GLY A 126 4.79 7.75 -10.34
CA GLY A 126 3.67 7.88 -11.27
C GLY A 126 3.32 9.33 -11.59
N LEU A 127 3.27 10.20 -10.57
CA LEU A 127 3.04 11.64 -10.76
C LEU A 127 4.16 12.30 -11.56
N ILE A 128 5.42 12.03 -11.22
CA ILE A 128 6.57 12.59 -11.93
C ILE A 128 6.50 12.23 -13.41
N PHE A 129 6.28 10.94 -13.72
CA PHE A 129 6.20 10.50 -15.11
C PHE A 129 4.97 11.06 -15.84
N HIS A 130 3.82 11.13 -15.18
CA HIS A 130 2.62 11.74 -15.77
C HIS A 130 2.83 13.21 -16.11
N PHE A 131 3.38 14.02 -15.21
CA PHE A 131 3.66 15.42 -15.51
C PHE A 131 4.73 15.57 -16.58
N ALA A 132 5.75 14.72 -16.60
CA ALA A 132 6.72 14.71 -17.69
C ALA A 132 6.04 14.47 -19.05
N PHE A 133 5.07 13.58 -19.12
CA PHE A 133 4.27 13.38 -20.33
C PHE A 133 3.45 14.62 -20.70
N VAL A 134 2.76 15.25 -19.73
CA VAL A 134 1.97 16.48 -19.96
C VAL A 134 2.83 17.63 -20.50
N TYR A 135 4.08 17.72 -20.08
CA TYR A 135 5.04 18.75 -20.52
C TYR A 135 5.95 18.31 -21.68
N SER A 136 5.67 17.17 -22.34
CA SER A 136 6.46 16.63 -23.45
C SER A 136 7.95 16.39 -23.10
N MET A 137 8.22 16.01 -21.85
CA MET A 137 9.53 15.66 -21.30
C MET A 137 9.72 14.15 -21.09
N ASP A 138 8.75 13.34 -21.50
CA ASP A 138 8.71 11.89 -21.28
C ASP A 138 9.84 11.11 -21.97
N GLN A 139 10.47 11.70 -22.99
CA GLN A 139 11.58 11.09 -23.75
C GLN A 139 12.97 11.39 -23.17
N ILE A 140 13.07 12.24 -22.14
CA ILE A 140 14.35 12.54 -21.49
C ILE A 140 14.87 11.29 -20.77
N PRO A 141 16.19 10.96 -20.80
CA PRO A 141 16.73 9.74 -20.21
C PRO A 141 16.32 9.49 -18.75
N LEU A 142 16.28 10.56 -17.93
CA LEU A 142 15.84 10.47 -16.54
C LEU A 142 14.38 10.01 -16.43
N MET A 143 13.48 10.49 -17.31
CA MET A 143 12.06 10.13 -17.27
C MET A 143 11.81 8.69 -17.69
N LEU A 144 12.60 8.18 -18.65
CA LEU A 144 12.59 6.77 -19.03
C LEU A 144 13.01 5.88 -17.85
N ILE A 145 14.04 6.26 -17.10
CA ILE A 145 14.46 5.55 -15.87
C ILE A 145 13.34 5.57 -14.83
N ILE A 146 12.69 6.71 -14.58
CA ILE A 146 11.60 6.82 -13.61
C ILE A 146 10.41 5.94 -14.01
N ARG A 147 10.06 5.91 -15.30
CA ARG A 147 9.03 5.01 -15.82
C ARG A 147 9.38 3.55 -15.59
N ASP A 148 10.61 3.15 -15.89
CA ASP A 148 11.06 1.78 -15.77
C ASP A 148 11.11 1.35 -14.29
N ILE A 149 11.51 2.25 -13.40
CA ILE A 149 11.42 2.07 -11.94
C ILE A 149 9.95 1.91 -11.50
N HIS A 150 9.05 2.76 -11.96
CA HIS A 150 7.62 2.65 -11.65
C HIS A 150 7.06 1.28 -12.08
N ASN A 151 7.37 0.88 -13.32
CA ASN A 151 6.97 -0.43 -13.86
C ASN A 151 7.56 -1.59 -13.05
N PHE A 152 8.84 -1.52 -12.68
CA PHE A 152 9.50 -2.54 -11.87
C PHE A 152 8.84 -2.69 -10.49
N PHE A 153 8.57 -1.58 -9.79
CA PHE A 153 7.94 -1.64 -8.47
C PHE A 153 6.45 -2.03 -8.53
N SER A 154 5.79 -1.91 -9.69
CA SER A 154 4.42 -2.39 -9.86
C SER A 154 4.27 -3.90 -9.58
N TYR A 155 5.28 -4.71 -9.89
CA TYR A 155 5.29 -6.14 -9.56
C TYR A 155 5.32 -6.39 -8.04
N PHE A 156 6.04 -5.53 -7.29
CA PHE A 156 6.07 -5.61 -5.83
C PHE A 156 4.72 -5.22 -5.23
N VAL A 157 3.99 -4.28 -5.84
CA VAL A 157 2.62 -3.96 -5.43
C VAL A 157 1.70 -5.17 -5.59
N TRP A 158 1.79 -5.91 -6.69
CA TRP A 158 1.05 -7.16 -6.88
C TRP A 158 1.32 -8.18 -5.78
N VAL A 159 2.59 -8.46 -5.53
CA VAL A 159 3.01 -9.40 -4.46
C VAL A 159 2.51 -8.91 -3.10
N PHE A 160 2.60 -7.61 -2.83
CA PHE A 160 2.17 -7.02 -1.57
C PHE A 160 0.66 -7.14 -1.37
N VAL A 161 -0.16 -6.76 -2.36
CA VAL A 161 -1.63 -6.82 -2.27
C VAL A 161 -2.11 -8.25 -2.08
N ILE A 162 -1.55 -9.20 -2.85
CA ILE A 162 -1.90 -10.63 -2.72
C ILE A 162 -1.46 -11.16 -1.36
N GLY A 163 -0.22 -10.90 -0.94
CA GLY A 163 0.32 -11.41 0.33
C GLY A 163 -0.39 -10.82 1.55
N HIS A 164 -0.47 -9.49 1.64
CA HIS A 164 -1.13 -8.79 2.73
C HIS A 164 -2.63 -9.09 2.75
N GLY A 165 -3.32 -8.93 1.61
CA GLY A 165 -4.76 -9.20 1.49
C GLY A 165 -5.09 -10.66 1.79
N GLY A 166 -4.32 -11.58 1.22
CA GLY A 166 -4.44 -13.03 1.40
C GLY A 166 -4.25 -13.46 2.86
N MET A 167 -3.17 -13.02 3.52
CA MET A 167 -2.96 -13.30 4.96
C MET A 167 -4.11 -12.78 5.81
N ALA A 168 -4.60 -11.60 5.46
CA ALA A 168 -5.68 -11.00 6.18
C ALA A 168 -7.00 -11.76 5.95
N ILE A 169 -7.23 -12.38 4.78
CA ILE A 169 -8.38 -13.28 4.52
C ILE A 169 -8.20 -14.59 5.30
N LEU A 170 -7.01 -15.19 5.25
CA LEU A 170 -6.68 -16.41 5.96
C LEU A 170 -6.95 -16.30 7.47
N HIS A 171 -6.53 -15.20 8.09
CA HIS A 171 -6.84 -14.90 9.49
C HIS A 171 -8.35 -14.85 9.77
N ARG A 172 -9.14 -14.31 8.84
CA ARG A 172 -10.60 -14.23 9.00
C ARG A 172 -11.24 -15.62 8.92
N ILE A 173 -10.81 -16.45 7.98
CA ILE A 173 -11.32 -17.83 7.82
C ILE A 173 -10.97 -18.66 9.06
N MET A 174 -9.72 -18.59 9.53
CA MET A 174 -9.28 -19.36 10.70
C MET A 174 -9.90 -18.89 12.02
N ASN A 175 -10.23 -17.60 12.15
CA ASN A 175 -10.95 -17.09 13.32
C ASN A 175 -12.45 -17.44 13.30
N LEU A 176 -13.04 -17.72 12.14
CA LEU A 176 -14.44 -18.17 12.04
C LEU A 176 -14.62 -19.67 12.32
N SER A 177 -13.53 -20.44 12.27
CA SER A 177 -13.50 -21.88 12.56
C SER A 177 -13.34 -22.22 14.04
N LYS A 178 -13.29 -21.21 14.92
CA LYS A 178 -13.20 -21.33 16.38
C LYS A 178 -14.48 -20.79 17.01
#